data_AF-A0A351I199-F1
#
_entry.id   AF-A0A351I199-F1
#
_cell.length_a   1.000
_cell.length_b   1.000
_cell.length_c   1.000
_cell.angle_alpha   90.00
_cell.angle_beta   90.00
_cell.angle_gamma   90.00
#
_symmetry.space_group_name_H-M   'P 1'
#
loop_
_entity.id
_entity.type
_entity.pdbx_description
1 polymer ?
#
loop_
_entity_poly.entity_id
_entity_poly.type
_entity_poly.pdbx_seq_one_letter_code
_entity_poly.pdbx_strand_id
1 'polypeptide(L)'
;MCGRYTQTIDPGKLALRFGLDPPRSNIVSRYNIAPTQDAPVVANDDPKRLRLMRWGLTPAWAKAVAIGNRMINARAELVNSPKNDSPACIAPA
;
A
#
# COMPACT_ATOMS: atom_id res chain seq x y z
N MET A 1 16.42 -1.61 3.47
CA MET A 1 15.14 -1.94 4.14
C MET A 1 14.40 -0.62 4.34
N CYS A 2 13.20 -0.45 3.80
CA CYS A 2 12.44 0.79 3.94
C CYS A 2 11.40 0.63 5.07
N GLY A 3 11.31 1.60 5.97
CA GLY A 3 10.41 1.54 7.14
C GLY A 3 9.61 2.81 7.39
N ARG A 4 9.75 3.82 6.52
CA ARG A 4 8.95 5.05 6.49
C ARG A 4 8.82 5.52 5.04
N TYR A 5 7.71 6.13 4.71
CA TYR A 5 7.60 6.88 3.46
C TYR A 5 6.71 8.11 3.63
N THR A 6 6.85 9.04 2.70
CA THR A 6 6.20 10.34 2.69
C THR A 6 5.19 10.36 1.54
N GLN A 7 4.00 10.90 1.76
CA GLN A 7 3.04 11.21 0.71
C GLN A 7 2.49 12.62 0.99
N THR A 8 3.23 13.67 0.64
CA THR A 8 2.82 15.06 0.85
C THR A 8 2.12 15.68 -0.35
N ILE A 9 2.07 14.99 -1.49
CA ILE A 9 1.37 15.43 -2.69
C ILE A 9 -0.13 15.42 -2.41
N ASP A 10 -0.82 16.45 -2.91
CA ASP A 10 -2.27 16.51 -2.87
C ASP A 10 -2.87 15.25 -3.55
N PRO A 11 -3.81 14.52 -2.92
CA PRO A 11 -4.40 13.32 -3.49
C PRO A 11 -5.05 13.54 -4.86
N GLY A 12 -5.60 14.73 -5.12
CA GLY A 12 -6.17 15.09 -6.42
C GLY A 12 -5.10 15.21 -7.50
N LYS A 13 -3.97 15.87 -7.21
CA LYS A 13 -2.79 15.89 -8.09
C LYS A 13 -2.23 14.50 -8.33
N LEU A 14 -2.23 13.65 -7.30
CA LEU A 14 -1.80 12.27 -7.42
C LEU A 14 -2.74 11.48 -8.34
N ALA A 15 -4.05 11.62 -8.19
CA ALA A 15 -5.03 11.01 -9.07
C ALA A 15 -4.83 11.45 -10.52
N LEU A 16 -4.64 12.75 -10.78
CA LEU A 16 -4.35 13.27 -12.12
C LEU A 16 -3.08 12.66 -12.72
N ARG A 17 -2.00 12.56 -11.94
CA ARG A 17 -0.72 11.99 -12.41
C ARG A 17 -0.84 10.54 -12.85
N PHE A 18 -1.68 9.77 -12.18
CA PHE A 18 -1.87 8.34 -12.44
C PHE A 18 -3.15 8.02 -13.24
N GLY A 19 -3.89 9.04 -13.69
CA GLY A 19 -5.15 8.85 -14.44
C GLY A 19 -6.26 8.18 -13.64
N LEU A 20 -6.31 8.42 -12.33
CA LEU A 20 -7.26 7.81 -11.40
C LEU A 20 -8.55 8.64 -11.29
N ASP A 21 -9.60 7.98 -10.82
CA ASP A 21 -10.84 8.62 -10.35
C ASP A 21 -10.52 9.62 -9.22
N PRO A 22 -11.39 10.63 -9.00
CA PRO A 22 -11.26 11.54 -7.87
C PRO A 22 -11.10 10.78 -6.54
N PRO A 23 -10.08 11.13 -5.72
CA PRO A 23 -9.79 10.42 -4.49
C PRO A 23 -10.92 10.63 -3.47
N ARG A 24 -11.12 9.62 -2.61
CA ARG A 24 -12.04 9.75 -1.48
C ARG A 24 -11.50 10.76 -0.46
N SER A 25 -12.41 11.45 0.24
CA SER A 25 -12.06 12.51 1.21
C SER A 25 -11.25 12.04 2.41
N ASN A 26 -11.24 10.74 2.72
CA ASN A 26 -10.45 10.16 3.80
C ASN A 26 -8.99 9.89 3.40
N ILE A 27 -8.63 10.07 2.13
CA ILE A 27 -7.24 9.98 1.68
C ILE A 27 -6.64 11.37 1.77
N VAL A 28 -5.67 11.53 2.66
CA VAL A 28 -5.04 12.82 2.95
C VAL A 28 -3.52 12.71 2.80
N SER A 29 -2.88 13.84 2.50
CA SER A 29 -1.43 13.95 2.48
C SER A 29 -0.85 13.74 3.88
N ARG A 30 0.22 12.96 3.98
CA ARG A 30 0.90 12.60 5.22
C ARG A 30 2.41 12.64 5.04
N TYR A 31 3.10 13.34 5.94
CA TYR A 31 4.56 13.46 5.89
C TYR A 31 5.31 12.23 6.44
N ASN A 32 4.62 11.38 7.22
CA ASN A 32 5.24 10.24 7.90
C ASN A 32 4.24 9.08 7.97
N ILE A 33 4.34 8.18 7.00
CA ILE A 33 3.61 6.91 6.97
C ILE A 33 4.57 5.83 7.45
N ALA A 34 4.13 5.06 8.44
CA ALA A 34 4.87 4.01 9.11
C ALA A 34 4.16 2.65 8.96
N PRO A 35 4.88 1.53 9.17
CA PRO A 35 4.28 0.21 9.21
C PRO A 35 3.04 0.14 10.10
N THR A 36 2.14 -0.76 9.76
CA THR A 36 0.83 -0.99 10.40
C THR A 36 -0.21 0.11 10.21
N GLN A 37 0.19 1.27 9.67
CA GLN A 37 -0.74 2.33 9.31
C GLN A 37 -1.30 2.10 7.91
N ASP A 38 -2.44 2.72 7.65
CA ASP A 38 -3.01 2.74 6.30
C ASP A 38 -2.22 3.67 5.39
N ALA A 39 -1.98 3.17 4.18
CA ALA A 39 -1.18 3.78 3.13
C ALA A 39 -2.05 3.87 1.86
N PRO A 40 -2.07 5.02 1.15
CA PRO A 40 -2.69 5.09 -0.16
C PRO A 40 -1.92 4.20 -1.15
N VAL A 41 -2.65 3.38 -1.89
CA VAL A 41 -2.14 2.49 -2.93
C VAL A 41 -3.07 2.46 -4.14
N VAL A 42 -2.52 2.09 -5.29
CA VAL A 42 -3.26 1.68 -6.48
C VAL A 42 -3.07 0.18 -6.63
N ALA A 43 -4.15 -0.59 -6.57
CA ALA A 43 -4.10 -2.04 -6.60
C ALA A 43 -4.53 -2.57 -7.98
N ASN A 44 -3.97 -3.70 -8.40
CA ASN A 44 -4.21 -4.22 -9.75
C ASN A 44 -5.66 -4.72 -9.96
N ASP A 45 -6.37 -5.03 -8.87
CA ASP A 45 -7.79 -5.39 -8.87
C ASP A 45 -8.72 -4.18 -9.07
N ASP A 46 -8.24 -2.97 -8.78
CA ASP A 46 -8.97 -1.71 -8.98
C ASP A 46 -8.00 -0.59 -9.41
N PRO A 47 -7.47 -0.65 -10.66
CA PRO A 47 -6.36 0.19 -11.10
C PRO A 47 -6.76 1.65 -11.35
N LYS A 48 -8.05 1.98 -11.25
CA LYS A 48 -8.57 3.34 -11.46
C LYS A 48 -8.68 4.13 -10.17
N ARG A 49 -8.44 3.52 -9.00
CA ARG A 49 -8.73 4.17 -7.72
C ARG A 49 -7.57 4.12 -6.77
N LEU A 50 -7.43 5.23 -6.04
CA LEU A 50 -6.60 5.28 -4.85
C LEU A 50 -7.39 4.70 -3.68
N ARG A 51 -6.82 3.72 -2.98
CA ARG A 51 -7.43 3.08 -1.80
C ARG A 51 -6.44 3.04 -0.65
N LEU A 52 -6.95 3.07 0.57
CA LEU A 52 -6.14 2.86 1.77
C LEU A 52 -6.00 1.36 2.04
N MET A 53 -4.76 0.89 2.21
CA MET A 53 -4.44 -0.46 2.64
C MET A 53 -3.44 -0.42 3.79
N ARG A 54 -3.55 -1.36 4.72
CA ARG A 54 -2.62 -1.49 5.85
C ARG A 54 -1.22 -1.85 5.35
N TRP A 55 -0.21 -1.08 5.72
CA TRP A 55 1.18 -1.40 5.42
C TRP A 55 1.69 -2.52 6.33
N GLY A 56 1.58 -3.74 5.85
CA GLY A 56 1.99 -4.96 6.54
C GLY A 56 1.12 -6.11 6.06
N LEU A 57 1.67 -6.94 5.18
CA LEU A 57 0.92 -8.01 4.54
C LEU A 57 0.41 -9.01 5.60
N THR A 58 -0.87 -9.32 5.56
CA THR A 58 -1.43 -10.49 6.26
C THR A 58 -1.78 -11.55 5.20
N PRO A 59 -1.00 -12.63 5.08
CA PRO A 59 -1.29 -13.71 4.14
C PRO A 59 -2.62 -14.38 4.47
N ALA A 60 -3.30 -14.92 3.46
CA ALA A 60 -4.63 -15.52 3.63
C ALA A 60 -4.62 -16.73 4.59
N TRP A 61 -3.51 -17.45 4.69
CA TRP A 61 -3.34 -18.60 5.60
C TRP A 61 -3.07 -18.20 7.05
N ALA A 62 -2.75 -16.93 7.32
CA ALA A 62 -2.34 -16.50 8.65
C ALA A 62 -3.54 -16.41 9.60
N LYS A 63 -3.40 -17.02 10.78
CA LYS A 63 -4.44 -16.98 11.83
C LYS A 63 -4.51 -15.65 12.59
N ALA A 64 -3.50 -14.79 12.44
CA ALA A 64 -3.39 -13.54 13.19
C ALA A 64 -2.77 -12.42 12.34
N VAL A 65 -3.40 -11.24 12.37
CA VAL A 65 -2.95 -10.02 11.65
C VAL A 65 -1.58 -9.54 12.13
N ALA A 66 -1.19 -9.85 13.37
CA ALA A 66 0.09 -9.47 13.95
C ALA A 66 1.31 -9.96 13.14
N ILE A 67 1.14 -11.03 12.32
CA ILE A 67 2.20 -11.50 11.43
C ILE A 67 2.63 -10.42 10.42
N GLY A 68 1.72 -9.52 10.04
CA GLY A 68 1.99 -8.43 9.10
C GLY A 68 2.99 -7.41 9.60
N ASN A 69 3.22 -7.33 10.92
CA ASN A 69 4.28 -6.49 11.50
C ASN A 69 5.68 -6.92 11.04
N ARG A 70 5.83 -8.19 10.62
CA ARG A 70 7.08 -8.75 10.09
C ARG A 70 7.13 -8.74 8.55
N MET A 71 6.02 -8.43 7.89
CA MET A 71 5.87 -8.45 6.42
C MET A 71 5.60 -7.06 5.86
N ILE A 72 6.49 -6.13 6.19
CA ILE A 72 6.43 -4.73 5.75
C ILE A 72 7.21 -4.48 4.45
N ASN A 73 8.06 -5.42 4.04
CA ASN A 73 8.82 -5.39 2.80
C ASN A 73 8.81 -6.79 2.18
N ALA A 74 8.81 -6.86 0.86
CA ALA A 74 9.05 -8.09 0.11
C ALA A 74 10.40 -7.98 -0.60
N ARG A 75 11.20 -9.04 -0.58
CA ARG A 75 12.43 -9.13 -1.37
C ARG A 75 12.07 -9.47 -2.80
N ALA A 76 12.66 -8.79 -3.78
CA ALA A 76 12.32 -8.96 -5.20
C ALA A 76 12.51 -10.41 -5.66
N GLU A 77 13.56 -11.07 -5.17
CA GLU A 77 13.88 -12.47 -5.46
C GLU A 77 12.83 -13.47 -4.92
N LEU A 78 11.99 -13.08 -3.95
CA LEU A 78 11.03 -13.95 -3.27
C LEU A 78 9.56 -13.56 -3.52
N VAL A 79 9.29 -12.59 -4.40
CA VAL A 79 7.93 -12.04 -4.59
C VAL A 79 6.95 -13.09 -5.15
N ASN A 80 7.41 -14.02 -5.98
CA ASN A 80 6.59 -15.09 -6.56
C ASN A 80 6.55 -16.37 -5.70
N SER A 81 7.04 -16.31 -4.46
CA SER A 81 6.98 -17.47 -3.56
C SER A 81 5.55 -17.68 -3.03
N PRO A 82 5.11 -18.93 -2.79
CA PRO A 82 3.77 -19.22 -2.24
C PRO A 82 3.46 -18.54 -0.90
N LYS A 83 4.49 -18.07 -0.19
CA LYS A 83 4.35 -17.36 1.09
C LYS A 83 3.98 -15.88 0.94
N ASN A 84 4.07 -15.31 -0.27
CA ASN A 84 3.84 -13.90 -0.60
C ASN A 84 2.73 -13.75 -1.65
N ASP A 85 1.55 -14.31 -1.39
CA ASP A 85 0.43 -14.45 -2.34
C ASP A 85 -0.47 -13.20 -2.45
N SER A 86 0.09 -12.00 -2.32
CA SER A 86 -0.69 -10.76 -2.32
C SER A 86 -1.01 -10.27 -3.73
N PRO A 87 -2.19 -9.65 -3.95
CA PRO A 87 -2.42 -8.89 -5.16
C PRO A 87 -1.40 -7.76 -5.27
N ALA A 88 -0.85 -7.59 -6.47
CA ALA A 88 0.12 -6.53 -6.75
C ALA A 88 -0.53 -5.14 -6.56
N CYS A 89 0.20 -4.24 -5.92
CA CYS A 89 -0.19 -2.83 -5.78
C CYS A 89 1.04 -1.92 -5.78
N ILE A 90 0.81 -0.66 -6.09
CA ILE A 90 1.83 0.39 -6.07
C ILE A 90 1.47 1.37 -4.95
N ALA A 91 2.44 1.64 -4.07
CA ALA A 91 2.34 2.71 -3.08
C ALA A 91 2.96 3.99 -3.65
N PRO A 92 2.16 4.99 -4.06
CA PRO A 92 2.69 6.29 -4.44
C PRO A 92 3.32 6.98 -3.23
N ALA A 93 4.61 7.29 -3.34
CA ALA A 93 5.40 8.10 -2.41
C ALA A 93 5.85 9.38 -3.12
#